data_AF-A0A2S8FA02-F1
#
_entry.id   AF-A0A2S8FA02-F1
#
_cell.length_a   1.000
_cell.length_b   1.000
_cell.length_c   1.000
_cell.angle_alpha   90.00
_cell.angle_beta   90.00
_cell.angle_gamma   90.00
#
_symmetry.space_group_name_H-M   'P 1'
#
loop_
_entity.id
_entity.type
_entity.pdbx_description
1 polymer ?
#
loop_
_entity_poly.entity_id
_entity_poly.type
_entity_poly.pdbx_seq_one_letter_code
_entity_poly.pdbx_strand_id
1 'polypeptide(L)'
;MSVNLVNPVEKASRRSTSRTSGSPSLERSEITQLRKRAAALLDQQCWCWGRDVLRPEGNWLLASGFERLSPPSDCRDGTPSIYQQSFGGGRQVVLRGFGVFYGNPEFGGVFLSRDKQFSVRYSPQAQLDKAPWSDTDLPKLQKPNEANQRCCAALTLELVRWFGEYETTVIHRLGLSYRQAALAAWDNGKRACAPADEFAGGWITLAKRISDNLGDFLRLAT
;
A
#
# COMPACT_ATOMS: atom_id res chain seq x y z
N MET A 1 0.70 -3.84 81.71
CA MET A 1 0.78 -5.17 81.07
C MET A 1 -0.24 -5.16 79.94
N SER A 2 0.01 -4.55 78.79
CA SER A 2 1.02 -4.85 77.76
C SER A 2 0.85 -6.27 77.23
N VAL A 3 0.21 -6.42 76.06
CA VAL A 3 0.82 -7.05 74.87
C VAL A 3 0.19 -6.42 73.61
N ASN A 4 1.05 -5.80 72.80
CA ASN A 4 0.79 -5.37 71.43
C ASN A 4 0.72 -6.58 70.49
N LEU A 5 -0.12 -6.53 69.45
CA LEU A 5 0.16 -7.22 68.20
C LEU A 5 -0.29 -6.35 67.03
N VAL A 6 0.68 -5.57 66.56
CA VAL A 6 0.75 -4.97 65.23
C VAL A 6 0.84 -6.11 64.22
N ASN A 7 0.07 -6.06 63.14
CA ASN A 7 0.43 -6.77 61.91
C ASN A 7 0.36 -5.82 60.70
N PRO A 8 1.33 -5.87 59.78
CA PRO A 8 1.57 -4.81 58.80
C PRO A 8 1.16 -5.19 57.36
N VAL A 9 0.98 -4.13 56.56
CA VAL A 9 1.31 -4.02 55.12
C VAL A 9 0.64 -5.01 54.15
N GLU A 10 -0.18 -4.47 53.24
CA GLU A 10 0.15 -4.52 51.80
C GLU A 10 -0.65 -3.47 51.00
N LYS A 11 0.02 -2.36 50.66
CA LYS A 11 -0.40 -1.46 49.59
C LYS A 11 -0.11 -2.16 48.27
N ALA A 12 -1.13 -2.74 47.65
CA ALA A 12 -1.07 -3.16 46.25
C ALA A 12 -1.05 -1.92 45.35
N SER A 13 0.15 -1.37 45.14
CA SER A 13 0.46 -0.42 44.09
C SER A 13 0.33 -1.13 42.74
N ARG A 14 -0.87 -1.10 42.15
CA ARG A 14 -1.09 -1.51 40.76
C ARG A 14 -0.50 -0.44 39.85
N ARG A 15 0.81 -0.54 39.58
CA ARG A 15 1.41 0.05 38.38
C ARG A 15 0.82 -0.65 37.17
N SER A 16 -0.19 -0.01 36.58
CA SER A 16 -0.64 -0.28 35.22
C SER A 16 0.48 0.14 34.26
N THR A 17 1.39 -0.78 33.95
CA THR A 17 2.27 -0.65 32.79
C THR A 17 1.46 -1.03 31.56
N SER A 18 0.95 -0.01 30.86
CA SER A 18 0.45 -0.15 29.49
C SER A 18 1.61 -0.62 28.60
N ARG A 19 1.70 -1.94 28.37
CA ARG A 19 2.50 -2.49 27.27
C ARG A 19 1.85 -2.02 25.98
N THR A 20 2.45 -1.04 25.32
CA THR A 20 2.23 -0.80 23.89
C THR A 20 2.56 -2.10 23.15
N SER A 21 1.53 -2.76 22.64
CA SER A 21 1.60 -4.03 21.91
C SER A 21 2.16 -3.83 20.49
N GLY A 22 3.38 -3.29 20.37
CA GLY A 22 4.09 -3.16 19.11
C GLY A 22 4.69 -4.50 18.68
N SER A 23 4.56 -4.86 17.40
CA SER A 23 5.26 -6.02 16.85
C SER A 23 6.78 -5.82 16.96
N PRO A 24 7.57 -6.83 17.38
CA PRO A 24 9.01 -6.70 17.53
C PRO A 24 9.66 -6.35 16.17
N SER A 25 10.66 -5.48 16.19
CA SER A 25 11.45 -5.07 15.01
C SER A 25 11.98 -6.26 14.22
N LEU A 26 11.96 -6.20 12.88
CA LEU A 26 12.51 -7.27 12.04
C LEU A 26 14.05 -7.20 11.99
N GLU A 27 14.66 -8.37 11.81
CA GLU A 27 16.04 -8.50 11.41
C GLU A 27 16.23 -8.12 9.93
N ARG A 28 17.48 -7.85 9.53
CA ARG A 28 17.81 -7.40 8.15
C ARG A 28 17.37 -8.38 7.06
N SER A 29 17.52 -9.68 7.31
CA SER A 29 17.09 -10.73 6.38
C SER A 29 15.57 -10.75 6.20
N GLU A 30 14.83 -10.55 7.30
CA GLU A 30 13.37 -10.50 7.29
C GLU A 30 12.85 -9.23 6.59
N ILE A 31 13.48 -8.07 6.80
CA ILE A 31 13.19 -6.84 6.02
C ILE A 31 13.40 -7.08 4.53
N THR A 32 14.48 -7.79 4.17
CA THR A 32 14.78 -8.09 2.76
C THR A 32 13.71 -9.01 2.15
N GLN A 33 13.23 -9.99 2.91
CA GLN A 33 12.14 -10.86 2.47
C GLN A 33 10.82 -10.09 2.37
N LEU A 34 10.51 -9.24 3.36
CA LEU A 34 9.33 -8.37 3.35
C LEU A 34 9.32 -7.47 2.11
N ARG A 35 10.46 -6.85 1.78
CA ARG A 35 10.62 -6.01 0.59
C ARG A 35 10.36 -6.79 -0.70
N LYS A 36 10.92 -7.99 -0.83
CA LYS A 36 10.67 -8.86 -2.00
C LYS A 36 9.19 -9.24 -2.12
N ARG A 37 8.54 -9.57 -1.00
CA ARG A 37 7.10 -9.90 -0.97
C ARG A 37 6.25 -8.69 -1.35
N ALA A 38 6.54 -7.51 -0.80
CA ALA A 38 5.83 -6.28 -1.12
C ALA A 38 5.99 -5.89 -2.60
N ALA A 39 7.19 -6.02 -3.16
CA ALA A 39 7.44 -5.80 -4.58
C ALA A 39 6.65 -6.77 -5.47
N ALA A 40 6.63 -8.07 -5.11
CA ALA A 40 5.86 -9.07 -5.83
C ALA A 40 4.35 -8.82 -5.75
N LEU A 41 3.83 -8.44 -4.58
CA LEU A 41 2.43 -8.04 -4.41
C LEU A 41 2.07 -6.87 -5.32
N LEU A 42 2.91 -5.82 -5.37
CA LEU A 42 2.66 -4.66 -6.23
C LEU A 42 2.70 -5.01 -7.72
N ASP A 43 3.67 -5.82 -8.14
CA ASP A 43 3.79 -6.26 -9.54
C ASP A 43 2.56 -7.09 -9.98
N GLN A 44 2.11 -8.00 -9.11
CA GLN A 44 0.89 -8.78 -9.29
C GLN A 44 -0.36 -7.90 -9.29
N GLN A 45 -0.42 -6.86 -8.44
CA GLN A 45 -1.54 -5.92 -8.38
C GLN A 45 -1.66 -5.11 -9.68
N CYS A 46 -0.54 -4.63 -10.21
CA CYS A 46 -0.51 -3.94 -11.50
C CYS A 46 -0.99 -4.85 -12.64
N TRP A 47 -0.62 -6.13 -12.63
CA TRP A 47 -1.17 -7.11 -13.57
C TRP A 47 -2.69 -7.26 -13.43
N CYS A 48 -3.16 -7.40 -12.19
CA CYS A 48 -4.57 -7.57 -11.88
C CYS A 48 -5.41 -6.39 -12.37
N TRP A 49 -4.97 -5.14 -12.15
CA TRP A 49 -5.63 -3.97 -12.73
C TRP A 49 -5.67 -4.00 -14.26
N GLY A 50 -4.60 -4.47 -14.91
CA GLY A 50 -4.59 -4.68 -16.36
C GLY A 50 -5.66 -5.68 -16.81
N ARG A 51 -5.86 -6.78 -16.05
CA ARG A 51 -6.93 -7.74 -16.32
C ARG A 51 -8.32 -7.16 -16.06
N ASP A 52 -8.46 -6.36 -15.02
CA ASP A 52 -9.69 -5.67 -14.63
C ASP A 52 -10.12 -4.64 -15.70
N VAL A 53 -9.17 -4.00 -16.38
CA VAL A 53 -9.40 -3.14 -17.55
C VAL A 53 -9.84 -3.94 -18.77
N LEU A 54 -9.20 -5.09 -19.03
CA LEU A 54 -9.43 -5.95 -20.20
C LEU A 54 -10.57 -6.95 -20.01
N ARG A 55 -11.34 -6.81 -18.93
CA ARG A 55 -12.41 -7.72 -18.57
C ARG A 55 -13.49 -7.73 -19.68
N PRO A 56 -13.92 -8.91 -20.18
CA PRO A 56 -14.86 -9.00 -21.31
C PRO A 56 -16.21 -8.33 -21.07
N GLU A 57 -16.73 -8.41 -19.85
CA GLU A 57 -18.02 -7.82 -19.49
C GLU A 57 -17.91 -6.33 -19.09
N GLY A 58 -16.78 -5.70 -19.42
CA GLY A 58 -16.53 -4.28 -19.22
C GLY A 58 -15.44 -3.98 -18.21
N ASN A 59 -14.84 -2.80 -18.36
CA ASN A 59 -13.74 -2.31 -17.56
C ASN A 59 -14.15 -2.11 -16.09
N TRP A 60 -13.63 -2.97 -15.22
CA TRP A 60 -13.98 -2.97 -13.80
C TRP A 60 -13.47 -1.74 -13.05
N LEU A 61 -12.34 -1.13 -13.45
CA LEU A 61 -11.88 0.11 -12.83
C LEU A 61 -12.92 1.22 -13.02
N LEU A 62 -13.44 1.38 -14.24
CA LEU A 62 -14.50 2.36 -14.52
C LEU A 62 -15.76 2.05 -13.70
N ALA A 63 -16.18 0.78 -13.65
CA ALA A 63 -17.33 0.36 -12.84
C ALA A 63 -17.11 0.60 -11.33
N SER A 64 -15.85 0.62 -10.88
CA SER A 64 -15.46 0.89 -9.50
C SER A 64 -15.27 2.39 -9.19
N GLY A 65 -15.61 3.27 -10.14
CA GLY A 65 -15.57 4.72 -9.97
C GLY A 65 -14.23 5.37 -10.33
N PHE A 66 -13.38 4.70 -11.11
CA PHE A 66 -12.24 5.37 -11.72
C PHE A 66 -12.66 6.19 -12.94
N GLU A 67 -11.98 7.31 -13.12
CA GLU A 67 -11.91 8.02 -14.38
C GLU A 67 -10.75 7.47 -15.22
N ARG A 68 -10.96 7.36 -16.53
CA ARG A 68 -9.91 7.02 -17.50
C ARG A 68 -9.47 8.27 -18.24
N LEU A 69 -8.19 8.60 -18.14
CA LEU A 69 -7.55 9.61 -18.98
C LEU A 69 -6.92 8.93 -20.19
N SER A 70 -7.34 9.35 -21.39
CA SER A 70 -6.76 8.90 -22.65
C SER A 70 -5.47 9.67 -22.94
N PRO A 71 -4.45 9.00 -23.52
CA PRO A 71 -3.21 9.69 -23.91
C PRO A 71 -3.52 10.84 -24.88
N PRO A 72 -2.86 12.00 -24.70
CA PRO A 72 -2.82 13.06 -25.71
C PRO A 72 -2.41 12.52 -27.09
N SER A 73 -2.88 13.18 -28.15
CA SER A 73 -2.64 12.74 -29.55
C SER A 73 -1.17 12.78 -29.97
N ASP A 74 -0.33 13.52 -29.26
CA ASP A 74 1.12 13.63 -29.46
C ASP A 74 1.92 12.58 -28.67
N CYS A 75 1.27 11.76 -27.85
CA CYS A 75 1.91 10.61 -27.23
C CYS A 75 2.20 9.52 -28.25
N ARG A 76 3.23 8.72 -28.00
CA ARG A 76 3.57 7.56 -28.85
C ARG A 76 2.37 6.61 -28.96
N ASP A 77 2.13 6.11 -30.17
CA ASP A 77 1.11 5.08 -30.42
C ASP A 77 1.22 3.92 -29.43
N GLY A 78 0.08 3.52 -28.86
CA GLY A 78 0.01 2.47 -27.86
C GLY A 78 0.34 2.89 -26.43
N THR A 79 0.49 4.20 -26.15
CA THR A 79 0.63 4.71 -24.77
C THR A 79 -0.59 4.30 -23.93
N PRO A 80 -0.42 3.53 -22.84
CA PRO A 80 -1.55 3.12 -22.02
C PRO A 80 -2.27 4.31 -21.37
N SER A 81 -3.59 4.20 -21.18
CA SER A 81 -4.37 5.18 -20.42
C SER A 81 -3.95 5.28 -18.96
N ILE A 82 -4.30 6.40 -18.30
CA ILE A 82 -4.23 6.55 -16.85
C ILE A 82 -5.59 6.24 -16.27
N TYR A 83 -5.62 5.60 -15.11
CA TYR A 83 -6.83 5.45 -14.32
C TYR A 83 -6.64 6.20 -13.00
N GLN A 84 -7.54 7.12 -12.70
CA GLN A 84 -7.51 7.87 -11.45
C GLN A 84 -8.83 7.76 -10.70
N GLN A 85 -8.77 7.79 -9.38
CA GLN A 85 -9.94 7.87 -8.54
C GLN A 85 -9.70 8.92 -7.44
N SER A 86 -10.64 9.84 -7.33
CA SER A 86 -10.65 10.84 -6.26
C SER A 86 -11.53 10.37 -5.11
N PHE A 87 -11.11 10.68 -3.89
CA PHE A 87 -11.86 10.41 -2.68
C PHE A 87 -12.22 11.74 -1.99
N GLY A 88 -13.18 11.68 -1.06
CA GLY A 88 -13.53 12.85 -0.24
C GLY A 88 -12.31 13.44 0.49
N GLY A 89 -12.28 14.76 0.62
CA GLY A 89 -11.16 15.50 1.23
C GLY A 89 -9.98 15.74 0.29
N GLY A 90 -10.17 15.64 -1.03
CA GLY A 90 -9.13 15.92 -2.03
C GLY A 90 -8.05 14.84 -2.14
N ARG A 91 -8.27 13.67 -1.55
CA ARG A 91 -7.37 12.52 -1.71
C ARG A 91 -7.52 11.93 -3.11
N GLN A 92 -6.47 11.34 -3.64
CA GLN A 92 -6.51 10.70 -4.95
C GLN A 92 -5.56 9.52 -5.06
N VAL A 93 -5.94 8.53 -5.88
CA VAL A 93 -5.05 7.47 -6.36
C VAL A 93 -4.96 7.54 -7.88
N VAL A 94 -3.74 7.43 -8.41
CA VAL A 94 -3.47 7.47 -9.85
C VAL A 94 -2.64 6.24 -10.23
N LEU A 95 -3.21 5.40 -11.10
CA LEU A 95 -2.64 4.13 -11.53
C LEU A 95 -1.91 4.28 -12.87
N ARG A 96 -0.65 3.83 -12.91
CA ARG A 96 0.17 3.74 -14.14
C ARG A 96 0.87 2.39 -14.24
N GLY A 97 1.26 2.03 -15.46
CA GLY A 97 1.97 0.77 -15.71
C GLY A 97 3.31 0.64 -14.96
N PHE A 98 3.92 1.78 -14.59
CA PHE A 98 5.19 1.86 -13.87
C PHE A 98 5.04 2.11 -12.36
N GLY A 99 3.82 2.27 -11.83
CA GLY A 99 3.61 2.46 -10.40
C GLY A 99 2.29 3.18 -10.06
N VAL A 100 2.18 3.56 -8.79
CA VAL A 100 0.97 4.18 -8.23
C VAL A 100 1.34 5.44 -7.49
N PHE A 101 0.67 6.55 -7.80
CA PHE A 101 0.73 7.76 -7.00
C PHE A 101 -0.51 7.84 -6.09
N TYR A 102 -0.31 8.21 -4.83
CA TYR A 102 -1.38 8.50 -3.88
C TYR A 102 -1.14 9.85 -3.22
N GLY A 103 -2.16 10.70 -3.25
CA GLY A 103 -2.11 12.05 -2.70
C GLY A 103 -3.12 12.23 -1.59
N ASN A 104 -2.71 12.91 -0.51
CA ASN A 104 -3.57 13.39 0.57
C ASN A 104 -3.17 14.84 0.91
N PRO A 105 -4.06 15.85 0.74
CA PRO A 105 -3.73 17.25 0.99
C PRO A 105 -3.14 17.55 2.38
N GLU A 106 -3.46 16.74 3.39
CA GLU A 106 -2.92 16.90 4.74
C GLU A 106 -1.45 16.46 4.87
N PHE A 107 -1.05 15.44 4.11
CA PHE A 107 0.24 14.76 4.32
C PHE A 107 1.20 14.84 3.12
N GLY A 108 0.75 15.26 1.95
CA GLY A 108 1.51 15.25 0.70
C GLY A 108 1.17 14.06 -0.18
N GLY A 109 2.16 13.51 -0.88
CA GLY A 109 1.98 12.40 -1.81
C GLY A 109 3.05 11.31 -1.65
N VAL A 110 2.69 10.08 -1.99
CA VAL A 110 3.62 8.97 -2.15
C VAL A 110 3.52 8.36 -3.53
N PHE A 111 4.65 7.90 -4.03
CA PHE A 111 4.74 7.11 -5.24
C PHE A 111 5.33 5.74 -4.90
N LEU A 112 4.57 4.67 -5.23
CA LEU A 112 5.03 3.29 -5.18
C LEU A 112 5.44 2.86 -6.58
N SER A 113 6.75 2.70 -6.77
CA SER A 113 7.33 2.25 -8.02
C SER A 113 7.08 0.75 -8.23
N ARG A 114 6.67 0.37 -9.44
CA ARG A 114 6.57 -1.03 -9.88
C ARG A 114 7.96 -1.57 -10.26
N ASP A 115 8.90 -1.48 -9.34
CA ASP A 115 10.24 -2.04 -9.49
C ASP A 115 10.43 -3.27 -8.58
N LYS A 116 11.60 -3.91 -8.71
CA LYS A 116 11.94 -5.12 -7.94
C LYS A 116 12.22 -4.85 -6.45
N GLN A 117 12.18 -3.61 -5.99
CA GLN A 117 12.63 -3.19 -4.66
C GLN A 117 11.52 -2.59 -3.80
N PHE A 118 10.27 -2.48 -4.26
CA PHE A 118 9.18 -1.83 -3.53
C PHE A 118 9.61 -0.44 -3.04
N SER A 119 10.08 0.41 -3.95
CA SER A 119 10.53 1.75 -3.59
C SER A 119 9.35 2.67 -3.29
N VAL A 120 9.33 3.22 -2.08
CA VAL A 120 8.40 4.28 -1.67
C VAL A 120 9.11 5.62 -1.75
N ARG A 121 8.56 6.53 -2.54
CA ARG A 121 9.04 7.92 -2.63
C ARG A 121 7.98 8.88 -2.14
N TYR A 122 8.41 9.92 -1.45
CA TYR A 122 7.56 10.96 -0.90
C TYR A 122 7.64 12.23 -1.75
N SER A 123 6.53 12.97 -1.83
CA SER A 123 6.48 14.36 -2.28
C SER A 123 5.69 15.20 -1.29
N PRO A 124 6.07 16.45 -1.01
CA PRO A 124 5.20 17.38 -0.27
C PRO A 124 3.96 17.77 -1.09
N GLN A 125 3.95 17.53 -2.40
CA GLN A 125 2.81 17.81 -3.27
C GLN A 125 1.83 16.62 -3.24
N ALA A 126 0.60 16.88 -2.82
CA ALA A 126 -0.48 15.89 -2.81
C ALA A 126 -1.19 15.76 -4.16
N GLN A 127 -1.18 16.82 -4.96
CA GLN A 127 -1.80 16.84 -6.28
C GLN A 127 -0.74 16.73 -7.37
N LEU A 128 -1.14 16.18 -8.51
CA LEU A 128 -0.32 16.16 -9.71
C LEU A 128 -0.69 17.37 -10.56
N ASP A 129 0.28 18.19 -10.94
CA ASP A 129 0.04 19.35 -11.81
C ASP A 129 -0.43 18.93 -13.21
N LYS A 130 -0.05 17.71 -13.63
CA LYS A 130 -0.43 17.09 -14.89
C LYS A 130 -0.56 15.58 -14.75
N ALA A 131 -1.30 14.98 -15.67
CA ALA A 131 -1.40 13.54 -15.84
C ALA A 131 -0.01 12.90 -16.04
N PRO A 132 0.37 11.86 -15.27
CA PRO A 132 1.73 11.30 -15.30
C PRO A 132 1.92 10.33 -16.46
N TRP A 133 2.09 10.85 -17.68
CA TRP A 133 2.28 10.04 -18.88
C TRP A 133 3.63 9.31 -18.85
N SER A 134 4.67 9.95 -18.29
CA SER A 134 5.97 9.33 -17.95
C SER A 134 6.31 9.50 -16.46
N ASP A 135 7.41 8.89 -16.02
CA ASP A 135 7.96 9.09 -14.68
C ASP A 135 8.47 10.52 -14.44
N THR A 136 8.91 11.22 -15.48
CA THR A 136 9.33 12.63 -15.43
C THR A 136 8.17 13.60 -15.22
N ASP A 137 6.93 13.16 -15.40
CA ASP A 137 5.73 13.96 -15.11
C ASP A 137 5.32 13.91 -13.63
N LEU A 138 5.93 13.03 -12.84
CA LEU A 138 5.71 12.98 -11.40
C LEU A 138 6.31 14.22 -10.72
N PRO A 139 5.74 14.64 -9.57
CA PRO A 139 6.29 15.73 -8.78
C PRO A 139 7.69 15.37 -8.28
N LYS A 140 8.41 16.34 -7.70
CA LYS A 140 9.71 16.04 -7.10
C LYS A 140 9.56 14.97 -6.00
N LEU A 141 10.16 13.81 -6.26
CA LEU A 141 10.13 12.64 -5.40
C LEU A 141 11.44 12.50 -4.61
N GLN A 142 11.32 12.20 -3.33
CA GLN A 142 12.47 12.00 -2.43
C GLN A 142 12.32 10.75 -1.57
N LYS A 143 13.43 10.22 -1.06
CA LYS A 143 13.36 9.17 -0.04
C LYS A 143 12.79 9.75 1.26
N PRO A 144 12.11 8.93 2.08
CA PRO A 144 11.69 9.37 3.40
C PRO A 144 12.89 9.83 4.24
N ASN A 145 12.72 10.92 4.99
CA ASN A 145 13.72 11.43 5.94
C ASN A 145 13.05 11.78 7.27
N GLU A 146 13.82 12.20 8.28
CA GLU A 146 13.30 12.46 9.62
C GLU A 146 12.12 13.43 9.65
N ALA A 147 12.10 14.43 8.76
CA ALA A 147 11.05 15.45 8.70
C ALA A 147 9.73 14.93 8.09
N ASN A 148 9.77 13.93 7.19
CA ASN A 148 8.59 13.47 6.46
C ASN A 148 8.24 11.98 6.67
N GLN A 149 9.06 11.22 7.40
CA GLN A 149 8.90 9.77 7.57
C GLN A 149 7.53 9.35 8.09
N ARG A 150 6.93 10.14 8.99
CA ARG A 150 5.59 9.84 9.55
C ARG A 150 4.49 10.06 8.52
N CYS A 151 4.54 11.18 7.80
CA CYS A 151 3.59 11.46 6.70
C CYS A 151 3.71 10.41 5.60
N CYS A 152 4.94 10.06 5.20
CA CYS A 152 5.18 9.03 4.20
C CYS A 152 4.68 7.64 4.64
N ALA A 153 4.89 7.27 5.91
CA ALA A 153 4.35 6.03 6.46
C ALA A 153 2.82 6.02 6.48
N ALA A 154 2.19 7.12 6.91
CA ALA A 154 0.72 7.26 6.94
C ALA A 154 0.11 7.15 5.54
N LEU A 155 0.66 7.89 4.57
CA LEU A 155 0.25 7.83 3.15
C LEU A 155 0.42 6.42 2.57
N THR A 156 1.55 5.78 2.86
CA THR A 156 1.80 4.40 2.38
C THR A 156 0.79 3.44 3.01
N LEU A 157 0.54 3.57 4.31
CA LEU A 157 -0.43 2.75 5.04
C LEU A 157 -1.84 2.89 4.46
N GLU A 158 -2.29 4.12 4.18
CA GLU A 158 -3.57 4.38 3.52
C GLU A 158 -3.62 3.69 2.15
N LEU A 159 -2.57 3.83 1.35
CA LEU A 159 -2.50 3.25 0.01
C LEU A 159 -2.50 1.71 0.02
N VAL A 160 -1.70 1.06 0.87
CA VAL A 160 -1.69 -0.41 0.94
C VAL A 160 -2.97 -0.98 1.55
N ARG A 161 -3.63 -0.26 2.46
CA ARG A 161 -4.98 -0.64 2.92
C ARG A 161 -5.98 -0.58 1.78
N TRP A 162 -5.93 0.49 0.99
CA TRP A 162 -6.77 0.64 -0.19
C TRP A 162 -6.58 -0.51 -1.20
N PHE A 163 -5.35 -0.99 -1.43
CA PHE A 163 -5.13 -2.18 -2.26
C PHE A 163 -5.85 -3.43 -1.71
N GLY A 164 -5.77 -3.68 -0.40
CA GLY A 164 -6.46 -4.80 0.25
C GLY A 164 -7.99 -4.70 0.14
N GLU A 165 -8.54 -3.50 0.35
CA GLU A 165 -9.98 -3.22 0.22
C GLU A 165 -10.46 -3.37 -1.23
N TYR A 166 -9.67 -2.91 -2.19
CA TYR A 166 -9.93 -3.09 -3.62
C TYR A 166 -10.03 -4.58 -3.98
N GLU A 167 -9.05 -5.38 -3.59
CA GLU A 167 -9.05 -6.83 -3.87
C GLU A 167 -10.18 -7.58 -3.15
N THR A 168 -10.50 -7.17 -1.92
CA THR A 168 -11.68 -7.70 -1.20
C THR A 168 -12.96 -7.41 -1.98
N THR A 169 -13.09 -6.19 -2.51
CA THR A 169 -14.25 -5.78 -3.30
C THR A 169 -14.33 -6.55 -4.62
N VAL A 170 -13.20 -6.78 -5.30
CA VAL A 170 -13.13 -7.61 -6.51
C VAL A 170 -13.63 -9.02 -6.21
N ILE A 171 -13.13 -9.69 -5.17
CA ILE A 171 -13.57 -11.04 -4.82
C ILE A 171 -15.07 -11.05 -4.51
N HIS A 172 -15.55 -10.06 -3.75
CA HIS A 172 -16.97 -9.97 -3.38
C HIS A 172 -17.88 -9.72 -4.60
N ARG A 173 -17.45 -8.92 -5.57
CA ARG A 173 -18.29 -8.47 -6.70
C ARG A 173 -18.14 -9.34 -7.95
N LEU A 174 -16.94 -9.81 -8.23
CA LEU A 174 -16.58 -10.57 -9.43
C LEU A 174 -16.35 -12.05 -9.14
N GLY A 175 -16.25 -12.43 -7.87
CA GLY A 175 -16.01 -13.80 -7.42
C GLY A 175 -14.52 -14.15 -7.32
N LEU A 176 -14.21 -15.11 -6.44
CA LEU A 176 -12.84 -15.64 -6.28
C LEU A 176 -12.31 -16.25 -7.58
N SER A 177 -13.17 -16.97 -8.32
CA SER A 177 -12.82 -17.64 -9.58
C SER A 177 -12.33 -16.66 -10.65
N TYR A 178 -12.88 -15.45 -10.68
CA TYR A 178 -12.40 -14.39 -11.57
C TYR A 178 -10.94 -14.04 -11.31
N ARG A 179 -10.57 -13.82 -10.03
CA ARG A 179 -9.19 -13.48 -9.68
C ARG A 179 -8.25 -14.67 -9.87
N GLN A 180 -8.69 -15.90 -9.60
CA GLN A 180 -7.94 -17.12 -9.92
C GLN A 180 -7.62 -17.21 -11.42
N ALA A 181 -8.61 -16.96 -12.29
CA ALA A 181 -8.39 -16.97 -13.74
C ALA A 181 -7.41 -15.86 -14.19
N ALA A 182 -7.51 -14.67 -13.60
CA ALA A 182 -6.57 -13.57 -13.88
C ALA A 182 -5.13 -13.92 -13.47
N LEU A 183 -4.97 -14.64 -12.35
CA LEU A 183 -3.65 -15.04 -11.83
C LEU A 183 -3.08 -16.29 -12.50
N ALA A 184 -3.91 -17.18 -13.05
CA ALA A 184 -3.43 -18.31 -13.85
C ALA A 184 -2.62 -17.85 -15.07
N ALA A 185 -2.98 -16.71 -15.67
CA ALA A 185 -2.21 -16.10 -16.76
C ALA A 185 -0.97 -15.32 -16.29
N TRP A 186 -0.88 -14.99 -14.99
CA TRP A 186 0.28 -14.35 -14.37
C TRP A 186 1.36 -15.36 -13.98
N ASP A 187 0.92 -16.49 -13.43
CA ASP A 187 1.79 -17.52 -12.90
C ASP A 187 2.51 -18.27 -14.03
N ASN A 188 3.74 -17.84 -14.28
CA ASN A 188 4.65 -18.47 -15.24
C ASN A 188 5.64 -19.43 -14.54
N GLY A 189 5.37 -19.81 -13.29
CA GLY A 189 6.23 -20.67 -12.46
C GLY A 189 7.54 -20.03 -12.00
N LYS A 190 7.81 -18.76 -12.35
CA LYS A 190 9.05 -18.04 -11.99
C LYS A 190 8.81 -16.85 -11.06
N ARG A 191 7.59 -16.32 -11.04
CA ARG A 191 7.22 -15.15 -10.23
C ARG A 191 6.60 -15.61 -8.91
N ALA A 192 6.88 -14.89 -7.83
CA ALA A 192 6.08 -15.04 -6.64
C ALA A 192 4.64 -14.62 -6.97
N CYS A 193 3.68 -15.49 -6.66
CA CYS A 193 2.26 -15.29 -6.90
C CYS A 193 1.55 -15.53 -5.57
N ALA A 194 0.94 -14.48 -5.01
CA ALA A 194 0.02 -14.65 -3.91
C ALA A 194 -1.25 -15.33 -4.43
N PRO A 195 -1.73 -16.42 -3.83
CA PRO A 195 -3.01 -17.02 -4.17
C PRO A 195 -4.16 -16.01 -4.12
N ALA A 196 -5.18 -16.20 -4.96
CA ALA A 196 -6.29 -15.23 -5.11
C ALA A 196 -7.02 -14.94 -3.78
N ASP A 197 -7.16 -15.94 -2.93
CA ASP A 197 -7.80 -15.89 -1.61
C ASP A 197 -6.90 -15.27 -0.52
N GLU A 198 -5.59 -15.31 -0.71
CA GLU A 198 -4.61 -14.67 0.20
C GLU A 198 -4.23 -13.25 -0.24
N PHE A 199 -4.56 -12.86 -1.47
CA PHE A 199 -3.99 -11.65 -2.08
C PHE A 199 -4.36 -10.36 -1.32
N ALA A 200 -5.63 -10.19 -0.98
CA ALA A 200 -6.09 -9.09 -0.13
C ALA A 200 -5.44 -9.13 1.27
N GLY A 201 -5.33 -10.33 1.86
CA GLY A 201 -4.69 -10.55 3.16
C GLY A 201 -3.21 -10.19 3.18
N GLY A 202 -2.50 -10.38 2.07
CA GLY A 202 -1.10 -9.95 1.90
C GLY A 202 -0.93 -8.44 2.08
N TRP A 203 -1.81 -7.65 1.45
CA TRP A 203 -1.82 -6.19 1.60
C TRP A 203 -2.17 -5.74 3.02
N ILE A 204 -3.19 -6.36 3.62
CA ILE A 204 -3.61 -6.07 5.00
C ILE A 204 -2.48 -6.38 6.00
N THR A 205 -1.75 -7.48 5.79
CA THR A 205 -0.60 -7.86 6.62
C THR A 205 0.53 -6.84 6.50
N LEU A 206 0.83 -6.37 5.28
CA LEU A 206 1.83 -5.32 5.05
C LEU A 206 1.41 -4.00 5.73
N ALA A 207 0.15 -3.61 5.59
CA ALA A 207 -0.42 -2.43 6.25
C ALA A 207 -0.27 -2.53 7.78
N LYS A 208 -0.63 -3.68 8.37
CA LYS A 208 -0.43 -3.90 9.82
C LYS A 208 1.04 -3.74 10.21
N ARG A 209 1.98 -4.25 9.41
CA ARG A 209 3.42 -4.11 9.71
C ARG A 209 3.88 -2.66 9.71
N ILE A 210 3.47 -1.88 8.72
CA ILE A 210 3.79 -0.44 8.63
C ILE A 210 3.21 0.30 9.84
N SER A 211 1.97 -0.01 10.22
CA SER A 211 1.29 0.59 11.36
C SER A 211 1.97 0.27 12.70
N ASP A 212 2.38 -0.98 12.89
CA ASP A 212 2.96 -1.45 14.15
C ASP A 212 4.43 -1.02 14.34
N ASN A 213 5.16 -0.78 13.23
CA ASN A 213 6.60 -0.56 13.29
C ASN A 213 7.11 0.41 12.20
N LEU A 214 7.21 1.69 12.56
CA LEU A 214 7.76 2.73 11.69
C LEU A 214 9.22 2.46 11.29
N GLY A 215 10.02 1.86 12.17
CA GLY A 215 11.43 1.53 11.88
C GLY A 215 11.59 0.46 10.79
N ASP A 216 10.68 -0.52 10.74
CA ASP A 216 10.62 -1.48 9.64
C ASP A 216 10.17 -0.82 8.34
N PHE A 217 9.18 0.06 8.40
CA PHE A 217 8.73 0.80 7.22
C PHE A 217 9.89 1.59 6.59
N LEU A 218 10.67 2.31 7.40
CA LEU A 218 11.79 3.09 6.86
C LEU A 218 12.82 2.20 6.19
N ARG A 219 13.15 1.07 6.82
CA ARG A 219 14.06 0.08 6.23
C ARG A 219 13.45 -0.63 5.02
N LEU A 220 12.13 -0.74 4.92
CA LEU A 220 11.44 -1.28 3.74
C LEU A 220 11.53 -0.29 2.57
N ALA A 221 11.25 0.99 2.84
CA ALA A 221 11.10 2.07 1.86
C ALA A 221 12.42 2.59 1.25
N THR A 222 13.55 2.43 1.96
CA THR A 222 14.88 2.89 1.52
C THR A 222 15.64 1.90 0.66
#